data_AF-A0A8H6RTE3-F1
#
_entry.id   AF-A0A8H6RTE3-F1
#
_cell.length_a   1.000
_cell.length_b   1.000
_cell.length_c   1.000
_cell.angle_alpha   90.00
_cell.angle_beta   90.00
_cell.angle_gamma   90.00
#
_symmetry.space_group_name_H-M   'P 1'
#
loop_
_entity.id
_entity.type
_entity.pdbx_description
1 polymer ?
#
loop_
_entity_poly.entity_id
_entity_poly.type
_entity_poly.pdbx_seq_one_letter_code
_entity_poly.pdbx_strand_id
1 'polypeptide(L)'
;MATMGRVQVGKPAPAFNKVAVVDGKFKDISLSAYTDSNHWLILVFFPKAWSFICPTEIKAFSARLEEFIYSRSCAVVFASTDNEHCLKAWNATDEMEGGLGGVHVPLVSDCNRQLSRDYGVLLEDEGVAQRALFIIDPKGKVRNITVNDADVGRSVDETQRVLDALMFKDEFGEGCPIDWKKGDTGIDIKGPTKIEGPIEIPEVQAKKSWSDWARPKLTRAWSGASMTSTVSNAASPVRPAYSRGHSHSGLGSGNHSPLISPGKRSSHAIGGFEQQMEEAMEQQRMENMQAMYQNQSVGVAN
;
A
#
# COMPACT_ATOMS: atom_id res chain seq x y z
N MET A 1 14.94 31.15 -0.47
CA MET A 1 14.62 29.72 -0.32
C MET A 1 13.97 29.27 -1.61
N ALA A 2 14.64 28.44 -2.41
CA ALA A 2 14.01 27.86 -3.58
C ALA A 2 12.89 26.94 -3.08
N THR A 3 11.65 27.23 -3.47
CA THR A 3 10.54 26.29 -3.36
C THR A 3 10.94 25.04 -4.14
N MET A 4 11.49 24.03 -3.47
CA MET A 4 11.71 22.72 -4.09
C MET A 4 10.34 22.25 -4.58
N GLY A 5 10.22 22.05 -5.89
CA GLY A 5 8.96 21.68 -6.53
C GLY A 5 8.43 20.40 -5.91
N ARG A 6 7.15 20.40 -5.52
CA ARG A 6 6.46 19.19 -5.06
C ARG A 6 6.71 18.06 -6.05
N VAL A 7 6.96 16.85 -5.55
CA VAL A 7 7.06 15.65 -6.37
C VAL A 7 5.81 15.50 -7.24
N GLN A 8 6.01 15.16 -8.51
CA GLN A 8 4.97 15.04 -9.52
C GLN A 8 5.13 13.76 -10.32
N VAL A 9 4.00 13.11 -10.61
CA VAL A 9 3.96 11.99 -11.55
C VAL A 9 4.47 12.44 -12.93
N GLY A 10 5.32 11.62 -13.54
CA GLY A 10 5.97 11.86 -14.83
C GLY A 10 7.27 12.69 -14.75
N LYS A 11 7.64 13.19 -13.56
CA LYS A 11 8.89 13.93 -13.34
C LYS A 11 9.94 13.05 -12.64
N PRO A 12 11.24 13.40 -12.72
CA PRO A 12 12.29 12.71 -11.95
C PRO A 12 11.98 12.73 -10.46
N ALA A 13 12.20 11.61 -9.78
CA ALA A 13 12.11 11.50 -8.33
C ALA A 13 13.27 12.25 -7.67
N PRO A 14 13.07 12.89 -6.50
CA PRO A 14 14.15 13.46 -5.73
C PRO A 14 15.21 12.40 -5.40
N ALA A 15 16.47 12.70 -5.72
CA ALA A 15 17.59 11.84 -5.39
C ALA A 15 17.77 11.76 -3.87
N PHE A 16 18.17 10.60 -3.38
CA PHE A 16 18.51 10.41 -1.97
C PHE A 16 19.66 9.42 -1.81
N ASN A 17 20.37 9.58 -0.70
CA ASN A 17 21.31 8.62 -0.14
C ASN A 17 21.10 8.61 1.38
N LYS A 18 20.75 7.46 1.95
CA LYS A 18 20.33 7.32 3.35
C LYS A 18 20.79 6.00 3.94
N VAL A 19 21.00 6.01 5.27
CA VAL A 19 21.22 4.80 6.05
C VAL A 19 19.89 4.06 6.21
N ALA A 20 19.93 2.76 5.97
CA ALA A 20 18.82 1.85 6.21
C ALA A 20 19.25 0.66 7.07
N VAL A 21 18.29 0.07 7.77
CA VAL A 21 18.42 -1.23 8.40
C VAL A 21 18.03 -2.30 7.37
N VAL A 22 18.98 -3.16 7.03
CA VAL A 22 18.81 -4.29 6.10
C VAL A 22 19.38 -5.52 6.78
N ASP A 23 18.55 -6.55 7.00
CA ASP A 23 18.91 -7.78 7.71
C ASP A 23 19.59 -7.49 9.07
N GLY A 24 19.04 -6.52 9.82
CA GLY A 24 19.58 -6.10 11.12
C GLY A 24 20.90 -5.33 11.09
N LYS A 25 21.42 -5.00 9.90
CA LYS A 25 22.67 -4.26 9.70
C LYS A 25 22.40 -2.89 9.09
N PHE A 26 23.28 -1.93 9.37
CA PHE A 26 23.23 -0.63 8.72
C PHE A 26 23.86 -0.74 7.33
N LYS A 27 23.16 -0.23 6.32
CA LYS A 27 23.64 -0.13 4.93
C LYS A 27 23.22 1.21 4.35
N ASP A 28 24.07 1.81 3.54
CA ASP A 28 23.67 2.96 2.73
C ASP A 28 22.88 2.50 1.51
N ILE A 29 21.76 3.17 1.25
CA ILE A 29 20.96 2.97 0.05
C ILE A 29 20.72 4.30 -0.66
N SER A 30 20.69 4.27 -1.98
CA SER A 30 20.43 5.45 -2.81
C SER A 30 19.41 5.13 -3.90
N LEU A 31 18.73 6.18 -4.39
CA LEU A 31 17.86 6.04 -5.56
C LEU A 31 18.64 5.47 -6.78
N SER A 32 19.88 5.94 -6.97
CA SER A 32 20.71 5.53 -8.10
C SER A 32 21.03 4.04 -8.10
N ALA A 33 21.24 3.42 -6.93
CA ALA A 33 21.52 2.00 -6.84
C ALA A 33 20.40 1.14 -7.47
N TYR A 34 19.15 1.57 -7.36
CA TYR A 34 18.00 0.89 -7.97
C TYR A 34 17.87 1.22 -9.46
N THR A 35 18.04 2.47 -9.87
CA THR A 35 17.95 2.84 -11.30
C THR A 35 19.09 2.24 -12.12
N ASP A 36 20.31 2.22 -11.58
CA ASP A 36 21.51 1.70 -12.24
C ASP A 36 21.44 0.17 -12.42
N SER A 37 20.72 -0.52 -11.51
CA SER A 37 20.41 -1.94 -11.63
C SER A 37 19.12 -2.23 -12.41
N ASN A 38 18.56 -1.22 -13.09
CA ASN A 38 17.33 -1.29 -13.88
C ASN A 38 16.11 -1.84 -13.10
N HIS A 39 16.05 -1.54 -11.81
CA HIS A 39 14.95 -1.95 -10.93
C HIS A 39 13.92 -0.83 -10.76
N TRP A 40 12.65 -1.23 -10.67
CA TRP A 40 11.61 -0.37 -10.11
C TRP A 40 11.83 -0.19 -8.61
N LEU A 41 11.36 0.93 -8.06
CA LEU A 41 11.41 1.19 -6.63
C LEU A 41 10.03 1.62 -6.14
N ILE A 42 9.52 0.89 -5.15
CA ILE A 42 8.40 1.31 -4.30
C ILE A 42 9.00 1.91 -3.03
N LEU A 43 8.91 3.23 -2.90
CA LEU A 43 9.33 3.95 -1.69
C LEU A 43 8.11 4.25 -0.82
N VAL A 44 8.07 3.66 0.37
CA VAL A 44 6.93 3.69 1.28
C VAL A 44 7.27 4.49 2.53
N PHE A 45 6.66 5.65 2.70
CA PHE A 45 6.71 6.42 3.93
C PHE A 45 5.68 5.92 4.94
N PHE A 46 6.09 5.86 6.20
CA PHE A 46 5.21 5.58 7.33
C PHE A 46 5.45 6.57 8.48
N PRO A 47 4.43 6.90 9.29
CA PRO A 47 4.57 7.94 10.30
C PRO A 47 5.60 7.67 11.40
N LYS A 48 5.55 6.48 12.02
CA LYS A 48 6.34 6.22 13.22
C LYS A 48 6.52 4.73 13.54
N ALA A 49 7.72 4.36 13.97
CA ALA A 49 8.01 3.11 14.65
C ALA A 49 7.22 2.98 15.97
N TRP A 50 7.05 1.76 16.46
CA TRP A 50 6.32 1.48 17.72
C TRP A 50 4.88 2.02 17.73
N SER A 51 4.17 1.83 16.62
CA SER A 51 2.77 2.21 16.42
C SER A 51 1.92 1.01 16.00
N PHE A 52 0.61 1.22 15.80
CA PHE A 52 -0.35 0.12 15.61
C PHE A 52 -0.52 -0.32 14.15
N ILE A 53 -0.57 0.64 13.20
CA ILE A 53 -0.86 0.34 11.79
C ILE A 53 0.41 0.17 10.97
N CYS A 54 1.47 0.92 11.26
CA CYS A 54 2.73 0.81 10.54
C CYS A 54 3.31 -0.63 10.51
N PRO A 55 3.34 -1.41 11.61
CA PRO A 55 3.86 -2.78 11.54
C PRO A 55 3.01 -3.68 10.64
N THR A 56 1.69 -3.47 10.52
CA THR A 56 0.85 -4.32 9.68
C THR A 56 1.19 -4.17 8.20
N GLU A 57 1.45 -2.95 7.73
CA GLU A 57 1.89 -2.70 6.36
C GLU A 57 3.29 -3.26 6.09
N ILE A 58 4.26 -2.95 6.96
CA ILE A 58 5.65 -3.37 6.78
C ILE A 58 5.73 -4.91 6.68
N LYS A 59 5.02 -5.61 7.56
CA LYS A 59 4.96 -7.07 7.55
C LYS A 59 4.24 -7.62 6.32
N ALA A 60 3.14 -7.01 5.90
CA ALA A 60 2.41 -7.45 4.70
C ALA A 60 3.25 -7.32 3.43
N PHE A 61 4.00 -6.22 3.27
CA PHE A 61 4.94 -6.06 2.17
C PHE A 61 6.13 -7.01 2.30
N SER A 62 6.68 -7.18 3.50
CA SER A 62 7.80 -8.11 3.74
C SER A 62 7.45 -9.56 3.42
N ALA A 63 6.24 -10.01 3.76
CA ALA A 63 5.79 -11.36 3.48
C ALA A 63 5.65 -11.67 1.98
N ARG A 64 5.51 -10.63 1.13
CA ARG A 64 5.36 -10.74 -0.32
C ARG A 64 6.53 -10.11 -1.08
N LEU A 65 7.64 -9.85 -0.40
CA LEU A 65 8.78 -9.13 -0.96
C LEU A 65 9.37 -9.83 -2.19
N GLU A 66 9.38 -11.17 -2.16
CA GLU A 66 9.85 -12.01 -3.27
C GLU A 66 9.06 -11.77 -4.57
N GLU A 67 7.74 -11.57 -4.47
CA GLU A 67 6.88 -11.29 -5.63
C GLU A 67 7.19 -9.93 -6.30
N PHE A 68 7.71 -8.98 -5.54
CA PHE A 68 8.18 -7.70 -6.08
C PHE A 68 9.56 -7.86 -6.72
N ILE A 69 10.50 -8.50 -6.01
CA ILE A 69 11.88 -8.61 -6.46
C ILE A 69 11.98 -9.51 -7.70
N TYR A 70 11.49 -10.75 -7.61
CA TYR A 70 11.73 -11.76 -8.64
C TYR A 70 10.75 -11.68 -9.80
N SER A 71 9.47 -11.40 -9.54
CA SER A 71 8.47 -11.37 -10.60
C SER A 71 8.36 -10.02 -11.31
N ARG A 72 8.86 -8.93 -10.70
CA ARG A 72 8.67 -7.56 -11.21
C ARG A 72 9.95 -6.73 -11.28
N SER A 73 11.10 -7.29 -10.89
CA SER A 73 12.36 -6.53 -10.76
C SER A 73 12.14 -5.21 -10.02
N CYS A 74 11.43 -5.29 -8.89
CA CYS A 74 11.02 -4.14 -8.10
C CYS A 74 11.51 -4.27 -6.66
N ALA A 75 12.28 -3.29 -6.20
CA ALA A 75 12.62 -3.15 -4.79
C ALA A 75 11.48 -2.46 -4.02
N VAL A 76 11.32 -2.81 -2.75
CA VAL A 76 10.40 -2.14 -1.82
C VAL A 76 11.21 -1.64 -0.63
N VAL A 77 11.09 -0.35 -0.31
CA VAL A 77 11.85 0.30 0.76
C VAL A 77 10.88 1.09 1.63
N PHE A 78 11.01 0.97 2.95
CA PHE A 78 10.23 1.75 3.90
C PHE A 78 11.08 2.86 4.49
N ALA A 79 10.49 4.04 4.70
CA ALA A 79 11.17 5.20 5.26
C ALA A 79 10.31 5.89 6.33
N SER A 80 10.95 6.36 7.38
CA SER A 80 10.33 7.19 8.42
C SER A 80 11.34 8.18 8.97
N THR A 81 10.87 9.13 9.76
CA THR A 81 11.71 10.12 10.44
C THR A 81 12.40 9.57 11.70
N ASP A 82 12.18 8.30 12.03
CA ASP A 82 12.90 7.60 13.10
C ASP A 82 14.37 7.41 12.74
N ASN A 83 15.25 7.34 13.74
CA ASN A 83 16.66 7.05 13.52
C ASN A 83 16.92 5.54 13.31
N GLU A 84 18.07 5.22 12.72
CA GLU A 84 18.46 3.86 12.34
C GLU A 84 18.59 2.91 13.53
N HIS A 85 18.98 3.42 14.70
CA HIS A 85 19.07 2.63 15.93
C HIS A 85 17.68 2.23 16.44
N CYS A 86 16.71 3.15 16.40
CA CYS A 86 15.31 2.90 16.74
C CYS A 86 14.71 1.85 15.79
N LEU A 87 14.91 2.02 14.48
CA LEU A 87 14.44 1.09 13.46
C LEU A 87 15.07 -0.30 13.63
N LYS A 88 16.36 -0.38 13.98
CA LYS A 88 17.04 -1.66 14.22
C LYS A 88 16.51 -2.36 15.45
N ALA A 89 16.31 -1.63 16.55
CA ALA A 89 15.72 -2.19 17.77
C ALA A 89 14.30 -2.69 17.50
N TRP A 90 13.47 -1.87 16.84
CA TRP A 90 12.10 -2.23 16.49
C TRP A 90 12.03 -3.45 15.57
N ASN A 91 12.96 -3.58 14.61
CA ASN A 91 13.04 -4.74 13.76
C ASN A 91 13.42 -6.03 14.52
N ALA A 92 14.31 -5.92 15.51
CA ALA A 92 14.79 -7.06 16.29
C ALA A 92 13.83 -7.51 17.40
N THR A 93 12.93 -6.64 17.86
CA THR A 93 11.95 -6.95 18.90
C THR A 93 10.84 -7.86 18.38
N ASP A 94 10.37 -8.76 19.26
CA ASP A 94 9.30 -9.70 18.98
C ASP A 94 7.95 -9.00 18.77
N GLU A 95 7.07 -9.61 17.97
CA GLU A 95 5.75 -9.07 17.66
C GLU A 95 4.85 -8.94 18.89
N MET A 96 4.95 -9.87 19.85
CA MET A 96 4.19 -9.83 21.10
C MET A 96 4.58 -8.62 21.97
N GLU A 97 5.77 -8.09 21.76
CA GLU A 97 6.29 -6.88 22.42
C GLU A 97 6.10 -5.61 21.57
N GLY A 98 5.41 -5.71 20.42
CA GLY A 98 5.14 -4.60 19.52
C GLY A 98 6.24 -4.32 18.48
N GLY A 99 7.22 -5.22 18.37
CA GLY A 99 8.25 -5.19 17.34
C GLY A 99 7.79 -5.73 15.98
N LEU A 100 8.72 -5.78 15.01
CA LEU A 100 8.43 -6.29 13.66
C LEU A 100 8.73 -7.79 13.49
N GLY A 101 9.50 -8.40 14.40
CA GLY A 101 9.85 -9.82 14.30
C GLY A 101 10.84 -10.16 13.18
N GLY A 102 11.69 -9.21 12.75
CA GLY A 102 12.75 -9.46 11.76
C GLY A 102 12.29 -9.44 10.30
N VAL A 103 11.70 -8.32 9.86
CA VAL A 103 11.31 -8.13 8.46
C VAL A 103 12.50 -7.99 7.51
N HIS A 104 12.30 -8.34 6.25
CA HIS A 104 13.31 -8.33 5.19
C HIS A 104 13.32 -7.06 4.34
N VAL A 105 12.29 -6.20 4.46
CA VAL A 105 12.27 -4.91 3.78
C VAL A 105 13.27 -3.94 4.41
N PRO A 106 14.05 -3.19 3.61
CA PRO A 106 14.90 -2.11 4.12
C PRO A 106 14.09 -1.05 4.86
N LEU A 107 14.57 -0.66 6.05
CA LEU A 107 14.00 0.42 6.88
C LEU A 107 14.94 1.63 6.89
N VAL A 108 14.62 2.66 6.12
CA VAL A 108 15.38 3.91 5.97
C VAL A 108 15.15 4.86 7.14
N SER A 109 16.26 5.37 7.68
CA SER A 109 16.31 6.47 8.63
C SER A 109 16.30 7.81 7.91
N ASP A 110 15.23 8.59 8.11
CA ASP A 110 15.13 10.00 7.71
C ASP A 110 15.14 10.92 8.93
N CYS A 111 16.05 10.68 9.86
CA CYS A 111 16.16 11.44 11.12
C CYS A 111 16.29 12.96 10.92
N ASN A 112 16.91 13.40 9.81
CA ASN A 112 17.01 14.83 9.46
C ASN A 112 15.78 15.39 8.72
N ARG A 113 14.76 14.56 8.45
CA ARG A 113 13.49 14.89 7.79
C ARG A 113 13.63 15.39 6.35
N GLN A 114 14.82 15.26 5.76
CA GLN A 114 15.09 15.81 4.44
C GLN A 114 14.40 14.98 3.35
N LEU A 115 14.43 13.65 3.44
CA LEU A 115 13.81 12.79 2.44
C LEU A 115 12.29 13.00 2.41
N SER A 116 11.66 13.03 3.59
CA SER A 116 10.22 13.26 3.72
C SER A 116 9.81 14.64 3.20
N ARG A 117 10.65 15.67 3.42
CA ARG A 117 10.43 17.02 2.88
C ARG A 117 10.62 17.08 1.37
N ASP A 118 11.66 16.44 0.83
CA ASP A 118 11.94 16.38 -0.61
C ASP A 118 10.80 15.69 -1.36
N TYR A 119 10.22 14.65 -0.75
CA TYR A 119 9.06 13.95 -1.29
C TYR A 119 7.72 14.65 -0.99
N GLY A 120 7.73 15.76 -0.23
CA GLY A 120 6.55 16.57 0.05
C GLY A 120 5.53 15.92 0.99
N VAL A 121 5.98 14.97 1.83
CA VAL A 121 5.13 14.16 2.70
C VAL A 121 5.41 14.38 4.18
N LEU A 122 6.35 15.24 4.53
CA LEU A 122 6.59 15.63 5.92
C LEU A 122 5.43 16.49 6.46
N LEU A 123 4.88 16.11 7.61
CA LEU A 123 4.04 16.97 8.43
C LEU A 123 4.96 17.82 9.32
N GLU A 124 5.21 19.06 8.93
CA GLU A 124 6.19 19.93 9.61
C GLU A 124 5.87 20.15 11.10
N ASP A 125 4.58 20.25 11.45
CA ASP A 125 4.13 20.47 12.84
C ASP A 125 4.34 19.24 13.74
N GLU A 126 4.28 18.03 13.17
CA GLU A 126 4.40 16.76 13.91
C GLU A 126 5.80 16.14 13.80
N GLY A 127 6.58 16.54 12.79
CA GLY A 127 7.92 16.01 12.52
C GLY A 127 7.91 14.56 12.00
N VAL A 128 6.77 14.06 11.51
CA VAL A 128 6.59 12.71 10.97
C VAL A 128 6.18 12.74 9.50
N ALA A 129 6.39 11.64 8.78
CA ALA A 129 5.93 11.51 7.41
C ALA A 129 4.45 11.09 7.34
N GLN A 130 3.73 11.58 6.34
CA GLN A 130 2.42 11.04 5.95
C GLN A 130 2.55 9.59 5.48
N ARG A 131 1.44 8.86 5.49
CA ARG A 131 1.37 7.50 4.96
C ARG A 131 1.33 7.53 3.42
N ALA A 132 2.50 7.77 2.82
CA ALA A 132 2.66 7.99 1.39
C ALA A 132 3.50 6.91 0.70
N LEU A 133 3.14 6.53 -0.52
CA LEU A 133 3.83 5.53 -1.34
C LEU A 133 4.11 6.12 -2.71
N PHE A 134 5.33 5.91 -3.20
CA PHE A 134 5.78 6.33 -4.52
C PHE A 134 6.23 5.12 -5.32
N ILE A 135 5.71 4.96 -6.54
CA ILE A 135 6.25 4.00 -7.51
C ILE A 135 7.16 4.75 -8.46
N ILE A 136 8.43 4.37 -8.51
CA ILE A 136 9.49 5.01 -9.29
C ILE A 136 9.99 4.00 -10.31
N ASP A 137 10.05 4.41 -11.58
CA ASP A 137 10.52 3.54 -12.67
C ASP A 137 12.06 3.45 -12.74
N PRO A 138 12.61 2.49 -13.50
CA PRO A 138 14.06 2.35 -13.68
C PRO A 138 14.75 3.58 -14.27
N LYS A 139 14.00 4.51 -14.89
CA LYS A 139 14.51 5.78 -15.42
C LYS A 139 14.49 6.89 -14.36
N GLY A 140 14.20 6.55 -13.11
CA GLY A 140 14.13 7.46 -11.97
C GLY A 140 12.94 8.41 -12.00
N LYS A 141 11.86 8.10 -12.73
CA LYS A 141 10.65 8.94 -12.78
C LYS A 141 9.57 8.41 -11.85
N VAL A 142 8.88 9.32 -11.17
CA VAL A 142 7.70 8.97 -10.36
C VAL A 142 6.54 8.64 -11.28
N ARG A 143 5.90 7.48 -11.08
CA ARG A 143 4.82 6.96 -11.91
C ARG A 143 3.48 6.86 -11.19
N ASN A 144 3.51 6.72 -9.87
CA ASN A 144 2.33 6.75 -9.03
C ASN A 144 2.69 7.37 -7.67
N ILE A 145 1.72 8.07 -7.09
CA ILE A 145 1.78 8.58 -5.71
C ILE A 145 0.46 8.19 -5.07
N THR A 146 0.51 7.52 -3.92
CA THR A 146 -0.65 7.21 -3.07
C THR A 146 -0.40 7.81 -1.70
N VAL A 147 -1.32 8.62 -1.20
CA VAL A 147 -1.23 9.22 0.15
C VAL A 147 -2.52 8.92 0.90
N ASN A 148 -2.37 8.26 2.04
CA ASN A 148 -3.46 7.96 2.95
C ASN A 148 -3.36 8.82 4.20
N ASP A 149 -4.50 9.02 4.84
CA ASP A 149 -4.53 9.49 6.23
C ASP A 149 -3.75 8.52 7.14
N ALA A 150 -3.20 9.03 8.24
CA ALA A 150 -2.26 8.31 9.10
C ALA A 150 -2.85 6.97 9.60
N ASP A 151 -4.16 6.95 9.87
CA ASP A 151 -4.87 5.81 10.44
C ASP A 151 -5.50 4.87 9.41
N VAL A 152 -5.23 5.06 8.11
CA VAL A 152 -5.79 4.21 7.03
C VAL A 152 -4.68 3.47 6.29
N GLY A 153 -4.52 2.19 6.58
CA GLY A 153 -3.54 1.32 5.90
C GLY A 153 -3.75 1.22 4.38
N ARG A 154 -2.66 1.01 3.64
CA ARG A 154 -2.64 0.80 2.19
C ARG A 154 -2.80 -0.67 1.83
N SER A 155 -3.12 -0.91 0.57
CA SER A 155 -3.25 -2.26 0.00
C SER A 155 -1.98 -2.65 -0.77
N VAL A 156 -1.41 -3.80 -0.40
CA VAL A 156 -0.33 -4.44 -1.16
C VAL A 156 -0.83 -4.85 -2.55
N ASP A 157 -2.04 -5.38 -2.63
CA ASP A 157 -2.63 -5.87 -3.89
C ASP A 157 -2.87 -4.71 -4.88
N GLU A 158 -3.32 -3.54 -4.38
CA GLU A 158 -3.47 -2.36 -5.23
C GLU A 158 -2.10 -1.83 -5.70
N THR A 159 -1.10 -1.88 -4.83
CA THR A 159 0.27 -1.49 -5.18
C THR A 159 0.81 -2.38 -6.31
N GLN A 160 0.62 -3.71 -6.20
CA GLN A 160 0.99 -4.66 -7.25
C GLN A 160 0.21 -4.42 -8.54
N ARG A 161 -1.11 -4.20 -8.46
CA ARG A 161 -1.97 -3.95 -9.63
C ARG A 161 -1.52 -2.70 -10.39
N VAL A 162 -1.23 -1.60 -9.70
CA VAL A 162 -0.75 -0.36 -10.32
C VAL A 162 0.65 -0.55 -10.92
N LEU A 163 1.56 -1.24 -10.22
CA LEU A 163 2.88 -1.56 -10.75
C LEU A 163 2.77 -2.40 -12.04
N ASP A 164 1.96 -3.46 -12.04
CA ASP A 164 1.72 -4.31 -13.20
C ASP A 164 1.15 -3.51 -14.38
N ALA A 165 0.23 -2.58 -14.13
CA ALA A 165 -0.34 -1.71 -15.18
C ALA A 165 0.71 -0.77 -15.78
N LEU A 166 1.60 -0.22 -14.95
CA LEU A 166 2.68 0.64 -15.40
C LEU A 166 3.71 -0.13 -16.23
N MET A 167 4.07 -1.34 -15.81
CA MET A 167 4.98 -2.21 -16.55
C MET A 167 4.35 -2.66 -17.88
N PHE A 168 3.08 -3.05 -17.88
CA PHE A 168 2.33 -3.39 -19.10
C PHE A 168 2.33 -2.22 -20.10
N LYS A 169 2.04 -1.00 -19.64
CA LYS A 169 2.10 0.18 -20.50
C LYS A 169 3.48 0.43 -21.08
N ASP A 170 4.54 0.23 -20.29
CA ASP A 170 5.91 0.45 -20.75
C ASP A 170 6.36 -0.63 -21.76
N GLU A 171 5.86 -1.86 -21.63
CA GLU A 171 6.14 -2.98 -22.52
C GLU A 171 5.35 -2.91 -23.84
N PHE A 172 4.03 -2.74 -23.77
CA PHE A 172 3.13 -2.84 -24.92
C PHE A 172 2.76 -1.47 -25.52
N GLY A 173 2.94 -0.37 -24.79
CA GLY A 173 2.54 0.98 -25.23
C GLY A 173 1.03 1.22 -25.22
N GLU A 174 0.25 0.30 -24.66
CA GLU A 174 -1.20 0.37 -24.53
C GLU A 174 -1.63 1.01 -23.20
N GLY A 175 -2.84 1.57 -23.17
CA GLY A 175 -3.48 2.08 -21.96
C GLY A 175 -4.19 0.98 -21.18
N CYS A 176 -4.18 1.06 -19.85
CA CYS A 176 -4.96 0.17 -18.99
C CYS A 176 -6.32 0.82 -18.62
N PRO A 177 -7.47 0.15 -18.87
CA PRO A 177 -8.79 0.65 -18.45
C PRO A 177 -8.97 0.68 -16.93
N ILE A 178 -10.13 1.21 -16.50
CA ILE A 178 -10.59 1.15 -15.11
C ILE A 178 -10.59 -0.31 -14.63
N ASP A 179 -10.17 -0.52 -13.38
CA ASP A 179 -10.09 -1.83 -12.72
C ASP A 179 -9.24 -2.89 -13.43
N TRP A 180 -8.38 -2.49 -14.39
CA TRP A 180 -7.47 -3.39 -15.09
C TRP A 180 -6.58 -4.18 -14.12
N LYS A 181 -6.41 -5.47 -14.42
CA LYS A 181 -5.51 -6.40 -13.73
C LYS A 181 -4.63 -7.13 -14.75
N LYS A 182 -3.52 -7.69 -14.26
CA LYS A 182 -2.62 -8.50 -15.07
C LYS A 182 -3.40 -9.65 -15.73
N GLY A 183 -3.32 -9.71 -17.06
CA GLY A 183 -4.06 -10.66 -17.90
C GLY A 183 -5.23 -10.04 -18.67
N ASP A 184 -5.70 -8.85 -18.29
CA ASP A 184 -6.73 -8.12 -19.03
C ASP A 184 -6.17 -7.47 -20.29
N THR A 185 -7.03 -7.26 -21.29
CA THR A 185 -6.67 -6.59 -22.55
C THR A 185 -6.43 -5.10 -22.34
N GLY A 186 -5.40 -4.56 -22.97
CA GLY A 186 -5.14 -3.12 -23.01
C GLY A 186 -6.00 -2.39 -24.05
N ILE A 187 -5.85 -1.07 -24.10
CA ILE A 187 -6.51 -0.18 -25.05
C ILE A 187 -5.45 0.51 -25.89
N ASP A 188 -5.58 0.44 -27.22
CA ASP A 188 -4.75 1.26 -28.11
C ASP A 188 -5.10 2.74 -27.94
N ILE A 189 -4.16 3.50 -27.39
CA ILE A 189 -4.27 4.94 -27.12
C ILE A 189 -3.75 5.81 -28.28
N LYS A 190 -3.19 5.21 -29.34
CA LYS A 190 -2.69 5.91 -30.53
C LYS A 190 -3.73 5.96 -31.66
N GLY A 191 -4.75 5.11 -31.59
CA GLY A 191 -5.86 5.11 -32.55
C GLY A 191 -6.64 6.43 -32.55
N PRO A 192 -7.18 6.88 -33.69
CA PRO A 192 -8.03 8.05 -33.74
C PRO A 192 -9.29 7.81 -32.90
N THR A 193 -9.69 8.81 -32.09
CA THR A 193 -11.03 8.81 -31.48
C THR A 193 -12.06 8.71 -32.59
N LYS A 194 -12.84 7.62 -32.61
CA LYS A 194 -13.98 7.46 -33.52
C LYS A 194 -15.05 8.49 -33.16
N ILE A 195 -14.98 9.66 -33.80
CA ILE A 195 -16.07 10.62 -33.85
C ILE A 195 -16.54 10.62 -35.30
N GLU A 196 -17.19 9.53 -35.72
CA GLU A 196 -17.81 9.47 -37.03
C GLU A 196 -19.33 9.65 -36.86
N GLY A 197 -19.84 10.80 -37.32
CA GLY A 197 -21.27 11.10 -37.40
C GLY A 197 -21.81 12.08 -36.34
N PRO A 198 -23.05 12.57 -36.52
CA PRO A 198 -23.76 13.35 -35.51
C PRO A 198 -23.83 12.56 -34.19
N ILE A 199 -23.58 13.22 -33.07
CA ILE A 199 -23.79 12.62 -31.74
C ILE A 199 -25.30 12.52 -31.53
N GLU A 200 -25.88 11.39 -31.92
CA GLU A 200 -27.26 11.06 -31.55
C GLU A 200 -27.27 10.71 -30.07
N ILE A 201 -27.75 11.63 -29.23
CA ILE A 201 -28.02 11.38 -27.83
C ILE A 201 -29.36 10.61 -27.80
N PRO A 202 -29.37 9.31 -27.46
CA PRO A 202 -30.62 8.57 -27.40
C PRO A 202 -31.54 9.24 -26.38
N GLU A 203 -32.82 9.39 -26.72
CA GLU A 203 -33.83 9.85 -25.77
C GLU A 203 -33.78 8.93 -24.55
N VAL A 204 -33.39 9.48 -23.40
CA VAL A 204 -33.00 8.71 -22.23
C VAL A 204 -34.21 7.90 -21.74
N GLN A 205 -34.21 6.59 -21.97
CA GLN A 205 -35.09 5.68 -21.23
C GLN A 205 -34.82 5.91 -19.74
N ALA A 206 -35.82 6.46 -19.05
CA ALA A 206 -35.72 7.07 -17.73
C ALA A 206 -35.22 6.11 -16.65
N LYS A 207 -33.90 5.89 -16.59
CA LYS A 207 -33.21 5.62 -15.33
C LYS A 207 -33.32 6.91 -14.51
N LYS A 208 -33.58 6.79 -13.19
CA LYS A 208 -33.67 7.95 -12.29
C LYS A 208 -32.55 8.93 -12.60
N SER A 209 -32.90 10.20 -12.83
CA SER A 209 -31.90 11.23 -13.09
C SER A 209 -30.90 11.23 -11.94
N TRP A 210 -29.63 11.54 -12.23
CA TRP A 210 -28.64 11.76 -11.18
C TRP A 210 -29.17 12.74 -10.13
N SER A 211 -29.95 13.75 -10.57
CA SER A 211 -30.62 14.68 -9.67
C SER A 211 -31.63 13.98 -8.77
N ASP A 212 -32.48 13.09 -9.29
CA ASP A 212 -33.48 12.40 -8.48
C ASP A 212 -32.85 11.42 -7.48
N TRP A 213 -31.68 10.87 -7.82
CA TRP A 213 -30.95 9.93 -6.97
C TRP A 213 -30.05 10.61 -5.93
N ALA A 214 -29.27 11.62 -6.32
CA ALA A 214 -28.24 12.23 -5.50
C ALA A 214 -28.72 13.48 -4.75
N ARG A 215 -29.63 14.28 -5.35
CA ARG A 215 -30.07 15.57 -4.79
C ARG A 215 -30.63 15.41 -3.37
N PRO A 216 -31.47 14.42 -3.01
CA PRO A 216 -31.96 14.29 -1.64
C PRO A 216 -30.86 14.16 -0.58
N LYS A 217 -29.71 13.57 -0.92
CA LYS A 217 -28.59 13.36 0.00
C LYS A 217 -27.57 14.50 -0.01
N LEU A 218 -27.47 15.25 -1.11
CA LEU A 218 -26.52 16.36 -1.28
C LEU A 218 -27.15 17.75 -1.17
N THR A 219 -28.47 17.84 -0.89
CA THR A 219 -29.22 19.11 -0.85
C THR A 219 -28.55 20.15 0.05
N ARG A 220 -28.01 19.72 1.20
CA ARG A 220 -27.32 20.63 2.15
C ARG A 220 -25.99 21.17 1.62
N ALA A 221 -25.22 20.37 0.89
CA ALA A 221 -23.98 20.81 0.25
C ALA A 221 -24.25 21.77 -0.93
N TRP A 222 -25.43 21.67 -1.54
CA TRP A 222 -25.79 22.38 -2.78
C TRP A 222 -26.63 23.64 -2.55
N SER A 223 -27.34 23.73 -1.42
CA SER A 223 -28.16 24.89 -1.06
C SER A 223 -27.35 26.11 -0.64
N GLY A 224 -26.02 25.99 -0.48
CA GLY A 224 -25.14 27.11 -0.11
C GLY A 224 -25.49 27.79 1.22
N ALA A 225 -26.37 27.19 2.03
CA ALA A 225 -26.83 27.76 3.29
C ALA A 225 -25.70 27.64 4.33
N SER A 226 -24.84 28.65 4.37
CA SER A 226 -23.95 28.91 5.50
C SER A 226 -24.82 29.10 6.74
N MET A 227 -24.64 28.24 7.75
CA MET A 227 -25.19 28.50 9.07
C MET A 227 -24.44 29.69 9.64
N THR A 228 -25.03 30.89 9.52
CA THR A 228 -24.82 31.92 10.53
C THR A 228 -25.40 31.36 11.82
N SER A 229 -24.51 31.02 12.76
CA SER A 229 -24.88 30.60 14.09
C SER A 229 -25.54 31.78 14.81
N THR A 230 -26.86 31.81 14.83
CA THR A 230 -27.56 32.57 15.87
C THR A 230 -27.30 31.85 17.19
N VAL A 231 -26.41 32.42 18.00
CA VAL A 231 -26.26 32.04 19.40
C VAL A 231 -27.57 32.41 20.09
N SER A 232 -28.45 31.43 20.27
CA SER A 232 -29.58 31.55 21.19
C SER A 232 -29.29 30.67 22.41
N ASN A 233 -29.04 31.34 23.54
CA ASN A 233 -29.02 30.78 24.88
C ASN A 233 -30.19 29.82 25.09
N ALA A 234 -29.91 28.53 25.22
CA ALA A 234 -30.85 27.55 25.75
C ALA A 234 -30.08 26.49 26.54
N ALA A 235 -30.57 26.25 27.75
CA ALA A 235 -29.91 25.57 28.85
C ALA A 235 -29.36 24.17 28.52
N SER A 236 -28.24 23.83 29.17
CA SER A 236 -27.59 22.51 29.11
C SER A 236 -28.56 21.37 29.42
N PRO A 237 -28.60 20.28 28.62
CA PRO A 237 -29.29 19.08 29.03
C PRO A 237 -28.44 18.31 30.04
N VAL A 238 -29.01 18.16 31.24
CA VAL A 238 -28.55 17.28 32.32
C VAL A 238 -28.40 15.85 31.79
N ARG A 239 -27.26 15.20 32.06
CA ARG A 239 -27.01 13.79 31.74
C ARG A 239 -28.04 12.88 32.46
N PRO A 240 -28.59 11.84 31.82
CA PRO A 240 -29.40 10.87 32.54
C PRO A 240 -28.50 9.97 33.41
N ALA A 241 -28.90 9.82 34.68
CA ALA A 241 -28.28 8.92 35.63
C ALA A 241 -28.55 7.45 35.26
N TYR A 242 -27.51 6.62 35.34
CA TYR A 242 -27.60 5.16 35.25
C TYR A 242 -28.29 4.60 36.51
N SER A 243 -29.46 3.98 36.35
CA SER A 243 -30.06 3.13 37.39
C SER A 243 -29.76 1.66 37.07
N ARG A 244 -29.02 0.99 37.97
CA ARG A 244 -28.88 -0.48 38.03
C ARG A 244 -30.17 -1.10 38.56
N GLY A 245 -30.58 -2.23 37.95
CA GLY A 245 -31.60 -3.13 38.50
C GLY A 245 -31.58 -4.52 37.84
N HIS A 246 -31.29 -5.55 38.63
CA HIS A 246 -31.45 -7.00 38.41
C HIS A 246 -32.92 -7.38 38.06
N SER A 247 -33.38 -8.55 37.58
CA SER A 247 -32.91 -9.91 37.26
C SER A 247 -34.12 -10.66 36.64
N HIS A 248 -33.91 -11.60 35.71
CA HIS A 248 -34.41 -13.00 35.69
C HIS A 248 -34.70 -13.61 34.30
N SER A 249 -34.15 -14.83 34.18
CA SER A 249 -34.40 -16.01 33.34
C SER A 249 -35.67 -16.13 32.46
N GLY A 250 -35.48 -16.68 31.26
CA GLY A 250 -36.50 -17.37 30.48
C GLY A 250 -35.91 -18.07 29.24
N LEU A 251 -35.92 -19.41 29.24
CA LEU A 251 -35.54 -20.31 28.14
C LEU A 251 -36.48 -20.19 26.93
N GLY A 252 -35.96 -20.35 25.71
CA GLY A 252 -36.77 -20.48 24.50
C GLY A 252 -35.95 -20.90 23.28
N SER A 253 -36.09 -22.17 22.89
CA SER A 253 -35.54 -22.83 21.71
C SER A 253 -36.17 -22.34 20.40
N GLY A 254 -35.41 -22.29 19.30
CA GLY A 254 -36.00 -22.14 17.95
C GLY A 254 -34.99 -22.03 16.81
N ASN A 255 -34.79 -23.15 16.10
CA ASN A 255 -34.44 -23.34 14.69
C ASN A 255 -33.64 -22.29 13.90
N HIS A 256 -32.44 -22.69 13.44
CA HIS A 256 -31.91 -22.29 12.13
C HIS A 256 -31.27 -23.48 11.41
N SER A 257 -31.73 -23.73 10.19
CA SER A 257 -31.19 -24.71 9.23
C SER A 257 -29.85 -24.26 8.62
N PRO A 258 -29.03 -25.19 8.10
CA PRO A 258 -27.63 -24.93 7.73
C PRO A 258 -27.48 -24.48 6.26
N LEU A 259 -26.66 -23.46 6.01
CA LEU A 259 -26.24 -23.07 4.67
C LEU A 259 -24.84 -23.62 4.36
N ILE A 260 -24.84 -24.75 3.64
CA ILE A 260 -24.12 -25.04 2.39
C ILE A 260 -22.70 -24.47 2.24
N SER A 261 -21.71 -25.37 2.34
CA SER A 261 -20.40 -25.25 1.70
C SER A 261 -20.48 -25.52 0.19
N PRO A 262 -19.74 -24.79 -0.66
CA PRO A 262 -19.23 -25.29 -1.92
C PRO A 262 -17.72 -25.59 -1.73
N GLY A 263 -17.19 -26.78 -2.00
CA GLY A 263 -17.43 -27.65 -3.15
C GLY A 263 -16.21 -27.55 -4.06
N LYS A 264 -15.21 -28.41 -3.81
CA LYS A 264 -14.03 -28.63 -4.66
C LYS A 264 -14.48 -28.88 -6.11
N ARG A 265 -13.97 -28.11 -7.06
CA ARG A 265 -13.96 -28.49 -8.48
C ARG A 265 -12.53 -28.65 -8.95
N SER A 266 -12.24 -29.87 -9.41
CA SER A 266 -11.05 -30.19 -10.17
C SER A 266 -11.16 -29.57 -11.56
N SER A 267 -10.08 -28.94 -12.01
CA SER A 267 -9.83 -28.68 -13.43
C SER A 267 -8.38 -29.05 -13.72
N HIS A 268 -8.21 -30.26 -14.26
CA HIS A 268 -6.97 -30.66 -14.92
C HIS A 268 -6.75 -29.75 -16.13
N ALA A 269 -5.63 -29.01 -16.13
CA ALA A 269 -4.84 -28.53 -17.29
C ALA A 269 -3.96 -27.29 -16.99
N ILE A 270 -3.60 -27.02 -15.72
CA ILE A 270 -2.66 -25.92 -15.35
C ILE A 270 -1.52 -26.40 -14.42
N GLY A 271 -1.44 -27.70 -14.10
CA GLY A 271 -0.54 -28.20 -13.05
C GLY A 271 0.96 -28.22 -13.36
N GLY A 272 1.37 -28.13 -14.63
CA GLY A 272 2.78 -28.34 -15.01
C GLY A 272 3.72 -27.18 -14.64
N PHE A 273 3.25 -25.94 -14.77
CA PHE A 273 4.10 -24.76 -14.52
C PHE A 273 4.14 -24.38 -13.03
N GLU A 274 3.01 -24.52 -12.33
CA GLU A 274 2.96 -24.31 -10.88
C GLU A 274 3.77 -25.37 -10.12
N GLN A 275 3.71 -26.65 -10.50
CA GLN A 275 4.56 -27.69 -9.90
C GLN A 275 6.05 -27.43 -10.17
N GLN A 276 6.43 -27.02 -11.38
CA GLN A 276 7.82 -26.70 -11.69
C GLN A 276 8.35 -25.51 -10.88
N MET A 277 7.50 -24.50 -10.65
CA MET A 277 7.85 -23.34 -9.83
C MET A 277 7.95 -23.71 -8.35
N GLU A 278 7.04 -24.55 -7.85
CA GLU A 278 7.06 -25.03 -6.46
C GLU A 278 8.28 -25.94 -6.19
N GLU A 279 8.60 -26.85 -7.12
CA GLU A 279 9.82 -27.68 -7.06
C GLU A 279 11.11 -26.83 -7.11
N ALA A 280 11.15 -25.79 -7.94
CA ALA A 280 12.30 -24.87 -8.01
C ALA A 280 12.47 -24.06 -6.72
N MET A 281 11.37 -23.62 -6.10
CA MET A 281 11.41 -22.92 -4.80
C MET A 281 11.83 -23.86 -3.67
N GLU A 282 11.39 -25.12 -3.68
CA GLU A 282 11.80 -26.14 -2.71
C GLU A 282 13.30 -26.45 -2.84
N GLN A 283 13.81 -26.59 -4.07
CA GLN A 283 15.24 -26.78 -4.35
C GLN A 283 16.08 -25.60 -3.83
N GLN A 284 15.64 -24.37 -4.09
CA GLN A 284 16.37 -23.18 -3.63
C GLN A 284 16.37 -23.07 -2.10
N ARG A 285 15.27 -23.44 -1.43
CA ARG A 285 15.20 -23.52 0.04
C ARG A 285 16.18 -24.56 0.59
N MET A 286 16.29 -25.72 -0.05
CA MET A 286 17.22 -26.77 0.34
C MET A 286 18.69 -26.36 0.13
N GLU A 287 19.01 -25.67 -0.97
CA GLU A 287 20.36 -25.12 -1.20
C GLU A 287 20.73 -24.05 -0.17
N ASN A 288 19.81 -23.13 0.12
CA ASN A 288 20.03 -22.10 1.15
C ASN A 288 20.21 -22.72 2.54
N MET A 289 19.47 -23.78 2.85
CA MET A 289 19.60 -24.53 4.10
C MET A 289 20.94 -25.28 4.18
N GLN A 290 21.39 -25.92 3.09
CA GLN A 290 22.70 -26.57 3.03
C GLN A 290 23.86 -25.58 3.13
N ALA A 291 23.74 -24.40 2.51
CA ALA A 291 24.73 -23.32 2.65
C ALA A 291 24.82 -22.79 4.09
N MET A 292 23.69 -22.72 4.81
CA MET A 292 23.68 -22.40 6.24
C MET A 292 24.40 -23.46 7.09
N TYR A 293 24.18 -24.75 6.83
CA TYR A 293 24.87 -25.82 7.55
C TYR A 293 26.37 -25.89 7.24
N GLN A 294 26.78 -25.64 6.00
CA GLN A 294 28.20 -25.58 5.65
C GLN A 294 28.91 -24.40 6.34
N ASN A 295 28.28 -23.22 6.42
CA ASN A 295 28.86 -22.08 7.14
C ASN A 295 28.93 -22.28 8.66
N GLN A 296 28.06 -23.11 9.25
CA GLN A 296 28.17 -23.49 10.67
C GLN A 296 29.29 -24.50 10.94
N SER A 297 29.63 -25.36 9.98
CA SER A 297 30.75 -26.33 10.13
C SER A 297 32.16 -25.71 10.04
N VAL A 298 32.29 -24.52 9.43
CA VAL A 298 33.59 -23.82 9.30
C VAL A 298 33.92 -22.98 10.55
N GLY A 299 32.93 -22.72 11.42
CA GLY A 299 33.10 -21.91 12.64
C GLY A 299 33.60 -22.67 13.88
N VAL A 300 33.92 -23.97 13.78
CA VAL A 300 34.36 -24.80 14.92
C VAL A 300 35.82 -25.26 14.79
N ALA A 301 36.54 -24.79 13.76
CA ALA A 301 37.97 -25.05 13.59
C ALA A 301 38.76 -23.73 13.52
N ASN A 302 38.92 -23.07 14.69
CA ASN A 302 40.04 -22.20 15.04
C ASN A 302 40.01 -21.91 16.54
#